data_AF-A0A817XLI9-F1
#
_entry.id   AF-A0A817XLI9-F1
#
_cell.length_a   1.000
_cell.length_b   1.000
_cell.length_c   1.000
_cell.angle_alpha   90.00
_cell.angle_beta   90.00
_cell.angle_gamma   90.00
#
_symmetry.space_group_name_H-M   'P 1'
#
loop_
_entity.id
_entity.type
_entity.pdbx_description
1 polymer ?
#
loop_
_entity_poly.entity_id
_entity_poly.type
_entity_poly.pdbx_seq_one_letter_code
_entity_poly.pdbx_strand_id
1 'polypeptide(L)'
;MMVDRNSSDTTVANDNNIYGQRNETIDMELIPQEGEKVSQKTNFWQRFHTKQQDKTPTQVFRYATVPELFYIVLGTIASIAFGVCLPLALILFGDFVNSFIDRASHLCSFNFTSLTQHYCPSNITLTSTNFYTAISLCNVTKLNFTFIPDDLKDRIKTQILMMIIIACVNFISGYIRVILLEISAEKQTRTIRQTLFQSILKKDVVFFDTYKVGELSVRLTDDINKVHNGIGNKLGSVIEALTTFISCIIVGKIFLVQKK
;
A
#
# COMPACT_ATOMS: atom_id res chain seq x y z
N MET A 1 -6.12 10.79 -66.77
CA MET A 1 -6.50 11.90 -67.68
C MET A 1 -7.92 12.32 -67.29
N MET A 2 -8.09 13.42 -66.55
CA MET A 2 -8.37 14.79 -67.07
C MET A 2 -9.74 14.81 -67.79
N VAL A 3 -10.76 15.59 -67.41
CA VAL A 3 -10.80 17.08 -67.34
C VAL A 3 -12.04 17.59 -66.54
N ASP A 4 -11.79 18.54 -65.62
CA ASP A 4 -12.47 19.80 -65.20
C ASP A 4 -14.00 19.91 -64.99
N ARG A 5 -14.57 20.46 -63.89
CA ARG A 5 -14.49 21.76 -63.15
C ARG A 5 -15.22 22.96 -63.81
N ASN A 6 -15.93 23.70 -62.93
CA ASN A 6 -16.47 25.07 -63.06
C ASN A 6 -17.72 25.26 -63.96
N SER A 7 -18.61 26.22 -63.74
CA SER A 7 -18.77 27.32 -62.77
C SER A 7 -20.22 27.80 -62.89
N SER A 8 -20.69 28.47 -61.83
CA SER A 8 -21.91 29.26 -61.67
C SER A 8 -22.18 30.31 -62.75
N ASP A 9 -23.45 30.71 -62.89
CA ASP A 9 -23.98 32.11 -62.79
C ASP A 9 -25.42 32.19 -63.33
N THR A 10 -26.44 32.31 -62.46
CA THR A 10 -27.15 33.54 -62.00
C THR A 10 -27.96 34.30 -63.05
N THR A 11 -29.27 34.50 -62.81
CA THR A 11 -29.95 35.82 -62.59
C THR A 11 -31.50 35.64 -62.54
N VAL A 12 -32.16 35.94 -61.41
CA VAL A 12 -32.91 37.18 -61.05
C VAL A 12 -34.33 37.28 -61.65
N ALA A 13 -35.35 37.20 -60.77
CA ALA A 13 -36.56 38.05 -60.68
C ALA A 13 -37.63 37.29 -59.86
N ASN A 14 -37.92 37.69 -58.61
CA ASN A 14 -38.82 38.78 -58.22
C ASN A 14 -40.28 38.30 -58.16
N ASP A 15 -40.75 37.94 -56.96
CA ASP A 15 -42.05 38.42 -56.52
C ASP A 15 -42.07 38.69 -55.02
N ASN A 16 -42.43 39.94 -54.77
CA ASN A 16 -42.30 40.70 -53.56
C ASN A 16 -43.44 40.38 -52.58
N ASN A 17 -43.05 40.28 -51.30
CA ASN A 17 -43.61 41.11 -50.25
C ASN A 17 -45.05 40.79 -49.77
N ILE A 18 -45.14 39.88 -48.80
CA ILE A 18 -46.10 40.00 -47.69
C ILE A 18 -45.30 40.35 -46.43
N TYR A 19 -44.74 41.56 -46.39
CA TYR A 19 -44.36 42.20 -45.13
C TYR A 19 -45.27 43.39 -44.90
N GLY A 20 -46.22 43.23 -43.99
CA GLY A 20 -46.61 44.33 -43.12
C GLY A 20 -45.45 44.56 -42.16
N GLN A 21 -44.64 45.57 -42.45
CA GLN A 21 -43.60 46.08 -41.58
C GLN A 21 -44.17 46.47 -40.21
N ARG A 22 -43.51 46.03 -39.14
CA ARG A 22 -43.16 46.96 -38.07
C ARG A 22 -41.76 46.60 -37.56
N ASN A 23 -40.82 47.44 -37.98
CA ASN A 23 -39.44 47.48 -37.51
C ASN A 23 -39.39 47.83 -36.02
N GLU A 24 -38.50 47.17 -35.29
CA GLU A 24 -37.54 47.82 -34.39
C GLU A 24 -36.42 46.82 -34.04
N THR A 25 -35.23 47.08 -34.59
CA THR A 25 -33.92 46.66 -34.09
C THR A 25 -33.57 47.70 -33.00
N ILE A 26 -33.17 47.41 -31.77
CA ILE A 26 -31.90 46.86 -31.24
C ILE A 26 -32.16 46.63 -29.73
N ASP A 27 -31.85 45.48 -29.12
CA ASP A 27 -30.69 45.30 -28.23
C ASP A 27 -30.34 43.81 -28.09
N MET A 28 -29.04 43.53 -28.09
CA MET A 28 -28.44 42.20 -27.95
C MET A 28 -28.49 41.76 -26.48
N GLU A 29 -29.37 40.84 -26.06
CA GLU A 29 -29.09 39.98 -24.89
C GLU A 29 -30.04 38.77 -24.74
N LEU A 30 -29.44 37.63 -24.37
CA LEU A 30 -30.00 36.40 -23.79
C LEU A 30 -30.70 35.37 -24.71
N ILE A 31 -29.92 34.38 -25.15
CA ILE A 31 -30.41 33.01 -25.37
C ILE A 31 -30.58 32.37 -23.99
N PRO A 32 -31.78 31.88 -23.60
CA PRO A 32 -31.77 30.61 -22.87
C PRO A 32 -33.04 29.77 -23.03
N GLN A 33 -32.94 28.62 -23.72
CA GLN A 33 -33.76 27.43 -23.41
C GLN A 33 -33.00 26.11 -23.68
N GLU A 34 -31.68 26.11 -23.48
CA GLU A 34 -30.86 24.87 -23.49
C GLU A 34 -30.43 24.47 -22.05
N GLY A 35 -30.63 25.36 -21.08
CA GLY A 35 -30.27 25.14 -19.68
C GLY A 35 -31.14 24.08 -18.97
N GLU A 36 -32.41 23.93 -19.33
CA GLU A 36 -33.31 23.02 -18.60
C GLU A 36 -33.07 21.54 -18.95
N LYS A 37 -32.78 21.24 -20.23
CA LYS A 37 -32.44 19.89 -20.70
C LYS A 37 -31.04 19.46 -20.24
N VAL A 38 -30.09 20.38 -20.20
CA VAL A 38 -28.75 20.12 -19.62
C VAL A 38 -28.84 19.93 -18.11
N SER A 39 -29.64 20.74 -17.40
CA SER A 39 -29.85 20.65 -15.95
C SER A 39 -30.53 19.36 -15.51
N GLN A 40 -31.55 18.88 -16.25
CA GLN A 40 -32.16 17.57 -15.95
C GLN A 40 -31.20 16.41 -16.22
N LYS A 41 -30.37 16.49 -17.26
CA LYS A 41 -29.37 15.46 -17.56
C LYS A 41 -28.26 15.42 -16.50
N THR A 42 -27.80 16.58 -16.01
CA THR A 42 -26.84 16.65 -14.90
C THR A 42 -27.43 16.11 -13.60
N ASN A 43 -28.68 16.46 -13.27
CA ASN A 43 -29.37 15.94 -12.08
C ASN A 43 -29.60 14.43 -12.13
N PHE A 44 -29.84 13.87 -13.32
CA PHE A 44 -29.96 12.43 -13.53
C PHE A 44 -28.62 11.73 -13.28
N TRP A 45 -27.52 12.16 -13.92
CA TRP A 45 -26.20 11.57 -13.70
C TRP A 45 -25.69 11.75 -12.27
N GLN A 46 -26.01 12.88 -11.61
CA GLN A 46 -25.74 13.07 -10.18
C GLN A 46 -26.47 12.02 -9.34
N ARG A 47 -27.74 11.73 -9.63
CA ARG A 47 -28.54 10.71 -8.92
C ARG A 47 -28.08 9.27 -9.19
N PHE A 48 -27.44 9.02 -10.34
CA PHE A 48 -26.79 7.73 -10.65
C PHE A 48 -25.48 7.54 -9.88
N HIS A 49 -24.67 8.60 -9.69
CA HIS A 49 -23.47 8.52 -8.86
C HIS A 49 -23.78 8.41 -7.36
N THR A 50 -24.97 8.84 -6.90
CA THR A 50 -25.38 8.74 -5.48
C THR A 50 -25.92 7.37 -5.07
N LYS A 51 -26.22 6.46 -6.01
CA LYS A 51 -26.61 5.07 -5.71
C LYS A 51 -25.51 4.09 -6.10
N GLN A 52 -24.29 4.34 -5.64
CA GLN A 52 -23.47 3.19 -5.27
C GLN A 52 -24.21 2.54 -4.11
N GLN A 53 -24.94 1.46 -4.40
CA GLN A 53 -25.61 0.71 -3.36
C GLN A 53 -24.50 0.06 -2.54
N ASP A 54 -24.18 0.69 -1.41
CA ASP A 54 -23.22 0.22 -0.42
C ASP A 54 -23.72 -1.12 0.13
N LYS A 55 -23.42 -2.19 -0.60
CA LYS A 55 -23.67 -3.54 -0.12
C LYS A 55 -22.82 -3.68 1.14
N THR A 56 -23.47 -4.04 2.25
CA THR A 56 -22.77 -4.23 3.53
C THR A 56 -21.58 -5.16 3.31
N PRO A 57 -20.38 -4.88 3.85
CA PRO A 57 -19.16 -5.67 3.59
C PRO A 57 -19.34 -7.17 3.80
N THR A 58 -20.22 -7.56 4.73
CA THR A 58 -20.59 -8.94 5.04
C THR A 58 -21.34 -9.66 3.92
N GLN A 59 -22.11 -8.95 3.09
CA GLN A 59 -22.85 -9.53 1.96
C GLN A 59 -21.90 -9.97 0.83
N VAL A 60 -20.69 -9.44 0.78
CA VAL A 60 -19.67 -9.84 -0.19
C VAL A 60 -19.21 -11.28 0.11
N PHE A 61 -19.12 -11.65 1.39
CA PHE A 61 -18.75 -13.00 1.85
C PHE A 61 -19.90 -14.02 1.78
N ARG A 62 -21.06 -13.66 1.24
CA ARG A 62 -22.21 -14.57 1.18
C ARG A 62 -21.95 -15.84 0.35
N TYR A 63 -21.02 -15.78 -0.60
CA TYR A 63 -20.61 -16.93 -1.42
C TYR A 63 -19.48 -17.74 -0.78
N ALA A 64 -18.97 -17.34 0.39
CA ALA A 64 -17.94 -18.08 1.10
C ALA A 64 -18.51 -19.39 1.64
N THR A 65 -18.03 -20.51 1.11
CA THR A 65 -18.39 -21.85 1.62
C THR A 65 -17.63 -22.15 2.93
N VAL A 66 -18.09 -23.14 3.70
CA VAL A 66 -17.44 -23.54 4.98
C VAL A 66 -15.93 -23.80 4.87
N PRO A 67 -15.40 -24.51 3.86
CA PRO A 67 -13.95 -24.67 3.71
C PRO A 67 -13.23 -23.35 3.34
N GLU A 68 -13.89 -22.43 2.62
CA GLU A 68 -13.34 -21.10 2.31
C GLU A 68 -13.26 -20.22 3.55
N LEU A 69 -14.25 -20.31 4.43
CA LEU A 69 -14.21 -19.63 5.72
C LEU A 69 -13.00 -20.09 6.55
N PHE A 70 -12.67 -21.39 6.52
CA PHE A 70 -11.48 -21.90 7.20
C PHE A 70 -10.18 -21.29 6.64
N TYR A 71 -10.04 -21.19 5.31
CA TYR A 71 -8.89 -20.54 4.68
C TYR A 71 -8.77 -19.05 5.04
N ILE A 72 -9.89 -18.34 5.08
CA ILE A 72 -9.92 -16.92 5.47
C ILE A 72 -9.48 -16.78 6.93
N VAL A 73 -10.06 -17.53 7.85
CA VAL A 73 -9.70 -17.47 9.28
C VAL A 73 -8.22 -17.77 9.48
N LEU A 74 -7.72 -18.85 8.88
CA LEU A 74 -6.31 -19.21 8.97
C LEU A 74 -5.39 -18.13 8.36
N GLY A 75 -5.77 -17.56 7.21
CA GLY A 75 -5.05 -16.45 6.58
C GLY A 75 -5.05 -15.17 7.42
N THR A 76 -6.15 -14.85 8.12
CA THR A 76 -6.22 -13.70 9.03
C THR A 76 -5.33 -13.87 10.26
N ILE A 77 -5.27 -15.08 10.84
CA ILE A 77 -4.37 -15.40 11.96
C ILE A 77 -2.90 -15.22 11.52
N ALA A 78 -2.54 -15.74 10.35
CA ALA A 78 -1.21 -15.55 9.77
C ALA A 78 -0.90 -14.06 9.45
N SER A 79 -1.92 -13.26 9.09
CA SER A 79 -1.79 -11.81 8.89
C SER A 79 -1.49 -11.06 10.18
N ILE A 80 -2.13 -11.46 11.29
CA ILE A 80 -1.85 -10.90 12.61
C ILE A 80 -0.42 -11.22 13.02
N ALA A 81 0.01 -12.48 12.90
CA ALA A 81 1.36 -12.89 13.23
C ALA A 81 2.43 -12.12 12.41
N PHE A 82 2.21 -11.96 11.11
CA PHE A 82 3.10 -11.19 10.23
C PHE A 82 3.18 -9.71 10.63
N GLY A 83 2.05 -9.07 10.97
CA GLY A 83 2.04 -7.66 11.38
C GLY A 83 2.71 -7.38 12.73
N VAL A 84 2.68 -8.32 13.68
CA VAL A 84 3.40 -8.20 14.98
C VAL A 84 4.91 -8.38 14.80
N CYS A 85 5.34 -9.08 13.75
CA CYS A 85 6.74 -9.41 13.53
C CYS A 85 7.62 -8.17 13.31
N LEU A 86 7.12 -7.14 12.61
CA LEU A 86 7.89 -5.93 12.31
C LEU A 86 8.33 -5.15 13.56
N PRO A 87 7.44 -4.75 14.47
CA PRO A 87 7.84 -4.05 15.69
C PRO A 87 8.69 -4.94 16.62
N LEU A 88 8.43 -6.26 16.65
CA LEU A 88 9.26 -7.19 17.43
C LEU A 88 10.70 -7.25 16.92
N ALA A 89 10.89 -7.33 15.60
CA ALA A 89 12.21 -7.32 14.98
C ALA A 89 12.99 -6.02 15.26
N LEU A 90 12.28 -4.89 15.31
CA LEU A 90 12.86 -3.59 15.63
C LEU A 90 13.42 -3.55 17.06
N ILE A 91 12.73 -4.12 18.04
CA ILE A 91 13.20 -4.17 19.43
C ILE A 91 14.46 -5.02 19.53
N LEU A 92 14.45 -6.22 18.94
CA LEU A 92 15.60 -7.12 19.00
C LEU A 92 16.82 -6.53 18.31
N PHE A 93 16.62 -5.81 17.22
CA PHE A 93 17.69 -5.04 16.59
C PHE A 93 18.21 -3.93 17.50
N GLY A 94 17.32 -3.24 18.23
CA GLY A 94 17.70 -2.27 19.26
C GLY A 94 18.60 -2.88 20.34
N ASP A 95 18.21 -4.02 20.89
CA ASP A 95 18.99 -4.74 21.91
C ASP A 95 20.34 -5.22 21.37
N PHE A 96 20.37 -5.66 20.11
CA PHE A 96 21.60 -6.03 19.42
C PHE A 96 22.56 -4.83 19.29
N VAL A 97 22.07 -3.67 18.86
CA VAL A 97 22.87 -2.44 18.76
C VAL A 97 23.35 -1.98 20.14
N ASN A 98 22.50 -2.07 21.16
CA ASN A 98 22.85 -1.69 22.54
C ASN A 98 24.01 -2.53 23.10
N SER A 99 24.11 -3.81 22.73
CA SER A 99 25.27 -4.66 23.11
C SER A 99 26.61 -4.11 22.61
N PHE A 100 26.64 -3.45 21.45
CA PHE A 100 27.86 -2.81 20.93
C PHE A 100 28.10 -1.45 21.57
N ILE A 101 27.05 -0.67 21.81
CA ILE A 101 27.15 0.66 22.44
C ILE A 101 27.71 0.52 23.86
N ASP A 102 27.20 -0.44 24.63
CA ASP A 102 27.66 -0.70 26.00
C ASP A 102 29.13 -1.13 26.01
N ARG A 103 29.55 -1.94 25.03
CA ARG A 103 30.96 -2.27 24.89
C ARG A 103 31.79 -1.04 24.51
N ALA A 104 31.36 -0.25 23.54
CA ALA A 104 32.09 0.93 23.07
C ALA A 104 32.27 1.99 24.18
N SER A 105 31.27 2.19 25.05
CA SER A 105 31.36 3.11 26.17
C SER A 105 32.38 2.64 27.21
N HIS A 106 32.40 1.34 27.54
CA HIS A 106 33.42 0.74 28.40
C HIS A 106 34.83 0.93 27.81
N LEU A 107 34.98 0.79 26.49
CA LEU A 107 36.25 1.01 25.80
C LEU A 107 36.70 2.48 25.84
N CYS A 108 35.74 3.42 25.74
CA CYS A 108 36.00 4.85 25.83
C CYS A 108 36.32 5.30 27.27
N SER A 109 35.82 4.58 28.28
CA SER A 109 36.08 4.87 29.70
C SER A 109 37.49 4.50 30.18
N PHE A 110 38.29 3.81 29.35
CA PHE A 110 39.70 3.58 29.68
C PHE A 110 40.46 4.92 29.63
N ASN A 111 40.88 5.39 30.80
CA ASN A 111 41.81 6.50 30.92
C ASN A 111 43.16 6.02 30.33
N PHE A 112 43.43 6.37 29.07
CA PHE A 112 44.58 5.88 28.28
C PHE A 112 45.96 6.10 28.94
N THR A 113 46.00 6.91 30.00
CA THR A 113 47.15 7.15 30.87
C THR A 113 47.66 5.90 31.61
N SER A 114 46.86 4.84 31.79
CA SER A 114 47.31 3.60 32.45
C SER A 114 47.89 2.55 31.49
N LEU A 115 47.61 2.66 30.18
CA LEU A 115 48.17 1.76 29.14
C LEU A 115 49.56 2.18 28.67
N THR A 116 49.95 3.44 28.87
CA THR A 116 51.28 3.96 28.51
C THR A 116 52.40 3.44 29.40
N GLN A 117 52.09 2.99 30.63
CA GLN A 117 53.11 2.54 31.58
C GLN A 117 53.71 1.17 31.25
N HIS A 118 53.03 0.36 30.43
CA HIS A 118 53.46 -1.01 30.13
C HIS A 118 53.97 -1.25 28.71
N TYR A 119 53.66 -0.34 27.76
CA TYR A 119 53.98 -0.53 26.32
C TYR A 119 54.61 0.67 25.60
N CYS A 120 54.78 1.83 26.26
CA CYS A 120 55.51 2.98 25.68
C CYS A 120 56.80 3.24 26.46
N PRO A 121 57.99 2.93 25.91
CA PRO A 121 59.23 3.38 26.51
C PRO A 121 59.37 4.89 26.23
N SER A 122 59.40 5.67 27.31
CA SER A 122 59.83 7.08 27.39
C SER A 122 58.80 8.17 27.02
N ASN A 123 58.30 8.85 28.06
CA ASN A 123 57.88 10.25 28.14
C ASN A 123 57.28 10.91 26.88
N ILE A 124 56.01 10.60 26.58
CA ILE A 124 55.17 11.48 25.76
C ILE A 124 53.98 11.91 26.61
N THR A 125 54.04 13.13 27.14
CA THR A 125 52.90 13.80 27.78
C THR A 125 51.94 14.26 26.69
N LEU A 126 50.98 13.40 26.33
CA LEU A 126 49.90 13.74 25.42
C LEU A 126 48.88 14.63 26.14
N THR A 127 49.20 15.92 26.26
CA THR A 127 48.19 16.94 26.57
C THR A 127 47.29 17.08 25.34
N SER A 128 46.07 16.56 25.45
CA SER A 128 44.94 16.76 24.53
C SER A 128 45.33 16.71 23.03
N THR A 129 45.63 15.54 22.50
CA THR A 129 45.63 15.37 21.03
C THR A 129 44.70 14.23 20.63
N ASN A 130 44.00 14.50 19.54
CA ASN A 130 42.86 13.76 18.99
C ASN A 130 43.01 12.24 19.08
N PHE A 131 41.91 11.55 19.37
CA PHE A 131 41.81 10.08 19.40
C PHE A 131 42.59 9.36 18.29
N TYR A 132 42.62 9.96 17.09
CA TYR A 132 43.37 9.49 15.93
C TYR A 132 44.91 9.49 16.09
N THR A 133 45.51 10.47 16.77
CA THR A 133 46.97 10.53 16.96
C THR A 133 47.45 9.58 18.04
N ALA A 134 46.62 9.30 19.05
CA ALA A 134 46.90 8.30 20.09
C ALA A 134 46.92 6.85 19.54
N ILE A 135 46.05 6.54 18.58
CA ILE A 135 46.00 5.23 17.90
C ILE A 135 47.19 5.03 16.97
N SER A 136 47.73 6.10 16.37
CA SER A 136 48.86 6.04 15.43
C SER A 136 50.22 5.84 16.12
N LEU A 137 50.40 6.38 17.33
CA LEU A 137 51.66 6.32 18.10
C LEU A 137 51.81 5.03 18.92
N CYS A 138 50.71 4.44 19.37
CA CYS A 138 50.73 3.11 19.94
C CYS A 138 50.62 2.12 18.77
N ASN A 139 51.51 1.14 18.61
CA ASN A 139 51.32 0.10 17.58
C ASN A 139 50.20 -0.86 18.04
N VAL A 140 48.95 -0.35 18.08
CA VAL A 140 47.72 -0.99 18.57
C VAL A 140 47.42 -2.28 17.79
N THR A 141 48.09 -2.52 16.67
CA THR A 141 48.00 -3.80 15.93
C THR A 141 48.45 -5.02 16.75
N LYS A 142 49.30 -4.83 17.79
CA LYS A 142 49.71 -5.90 18.74
C LYS A 142 48.95 -5.89 20.07
N LEU A 143 48.02 -4.96 20.28
CA LEU A 143 46.94 -5.19 21.25
C LEU A 143 46.07 -6.24 20.62
N ASN A 144 46.44 -7.50 20.87
CA ASN A 144 45.75 -8.67 20.39
C ASN A 144 44.25 -8.41 20.58
N PHE A 145 43.55 -8.38 19.46
CA PHE A 145 42.11 -8.16 19.39
C PHE A 145 41.39 -9.41 19.93
N THR A 146 41.81 -9.94 21.08
CA THR A 146 41.01 -10.78 21.96
C THR A 146 39.99 -9.88 22.68
N PHE A 147 39.37 -8.96 21.93
CA PHE A 147 38.65 -7.79 22.43
C PHE A 147 37.14 -8.02 22.54
N ILE A 148 36.69 -9.19 22.09
CA ILE A 148 35.37 -9.72 22.35
C ILE A 148 35.55 -10.62 23.58
N PRO A 149 35.23 -10.15 24.80
CA PRO A 149 35.14 -11.05 25.94
C PRO A 149 34.15 -12.17 25.60
N ASP A 150 34.43 -13.39 26.05
CA ASP A 150 33.59 -14.55 25.73
C ASP A 150 32.11 -14.30 26.09
N ASP A 151 31.86 -13.52 27.15
CA ASP A 151 30.52 -13.07 27.56
C ASP A 151 29.77 -12.25 26.50
N LEU A 152 30.47 -11.38 25.76
CA LEU A 152 29.87 -10.58 24.68
C LEU A 152 29.58 -11.45 23.46
N LYS A 153 30.50 -12.38 23.16
CA LYS A 153 30.35 -13.33 22.06
C LYS A 153 29.08 -14.16 22.23
N ASP A 154 28.81 -14.62 23.45
CA ASP A 154 27.64 -15.45 23.73
C ASP A 154 26.34 -14.64 23.73
N ARG A 155 26.34 -13.41 24.27
CA ARG A 155 25.18 -12.50 24.17
C ARG A 155 24.80 -12.19 22.71
N ILE A 156 25.79 -11.84 21.89
CA ILE A 156 25.59 -11.53 20.47
C ILE A 156 25.08 -12.77 19.70
N LYS A 157 25.63 -13.96 19.97
CA LYS A 157 25.15 -15.20 19.35
C LYS A 157 23.67 -15.44 19.64
N THR A 158 23.24 -15.28 20.89
CA THR A 158 21.83 -15.49 21.27
C THR A 158 20.92 -14.47 20.60
N GLN A 159 21.32 -13.19 20.53
CA GLN A 159 20.56 -12.14 19.85
C GLN A 159 20.42 -12.42 18.33
N ILE A 160 21.50 -12.81 17.67
CA ILE A 160 21.49 -13.19 16.23
C ILE A 160 20.57 -14.39 16.00
N LEU A 161 20.64 -15.41 16.87
CA LEU A 161 19.80 -16.61 16.75
C LEU A 161 18.30 -16.27 16.86
N MET A 162 17.92 -15.38 17.78
CA MET A 162 16.53 -14.90 17.89
C MET A 162 16.07 -14.14 16.64
N MET A 163 16.93 -13.31 16.05
CA MET A 163 16.63 -12.59 14.80
C MET A 163 16.42 -13.54 13.61
N ILE A 164 17.24 -14.59 13.49
CA ILE A 164 17.10 -15.60 12.44
C ILE A 164 15.77 -16.34 12.59
N ILE A 165 15.41 -16.79 13.80
CA ILE A 165 14.15 -17.50 14.04
C ILE A 165 12.95 -16.64 13.64
N ILE A 166 12.95 -15.36 14.03
CA ILE A 166 11.85 -14.44 13.69
C ILE A 166 11.78 -14.19 12.19
N ALA A 167 12.92 -14.05 11.50
CA ALA A 167 12.94 -13.92 10.05
C ALA A 167 12.32 -15.15 9.34
N CYS A 168 12.64 -16.36 9.81
CA CYS A 168 12.04 -17.59 9.30
C CYS A 168 10.53 -17.66 9.55
N VAL A 169 10.09 -17.33 10.77
CA VAL A 169 8.65 -17.29 11.10
C VAL A 169 7.92 -16.26 10.25
N ASN A 170 8.52 -15.09 10.02
CA ASN A 170 7.94 -14.04 9.19
C ASN A 170 7.77 -14.49 7.73
N PHE A 171 8.81 -15.13 7.18
CA PHE A 171 8.77 -15.65 5.81
C PHE A 171 7.67 -16.71 5.64
N ILE A 172 7.60 -17.67 6.55
CA ILE A 172 6.60 -18.74 6.51
C ILE A 172 5.19 -18.17 6.70
N SER A 173 4.99 -17.30 7.69
CA SER A 173 3.69 -16.68 7.98
C SER A 173 3.21 -15.81 6.82
N GLY A 174 4.11 -15.02 6.22
CA GLY A 174 3.80 -14.19 5.05
C GLY A 174 3.40 -15.02 3.82
N TYR A 175 4.11 -16.12 3.58
CA TYR A 175 3.79 -17.03 2.47
C TYR A 175 2.42 -17.70 2.66
N ILE A 176 2.18 -18.27 3.85
CA ILE A 176 0.91 -18.92 4.20
C ILE A 176 -0.25 -17.91 4.09
N ARG A 177 -0.06 -16.68 4.61
CA ARG A 177 -1.05 -15.60 4.52
C ARG A 177 -1.48 -15.33 3.09
N VAL A 178 -0.51 -15.06 2.20
CA VAL A 178 -0.79 -14.67 0.82
C VAL A 178 -1.51 -15.81 0.09
N ILE A 179 -1.02 -17.04 0.22
CA ILE A 179 -1.58 -18.19 -0.50
C ILE A 179 -3.01 -18.50 -0.05
N LEU A 180 -3.28 -18.54 1.25
CA LEU A 180 -4.60 -18.93 1.74
C LEU A 180 -5.67 -17.91 1.35
N LEU A 181 -5.36 -16.61 1.45
CA LEU A 181 -6.29 -15.55 1.07
C LEU A 181 -6.50 -15.50 -0.44
N GLU A 182 -5.45 -15.71 -1.24
CA GLU A 182 -5.57 -15.71 -2.70
C GLU A 182 -6.37 -16.92 -3.21
N ILE A 183 -6.13 -18.12 -2.66
CA ILE A 183 -6.91 -19.31 -3.00
C ILE A 183 -8.39 -19.11 -2.66
N SER A 184 -8.69 -18.50 -1.51
CA SER A 184 -10.07 -18.22 -1.12
C SER A 184 -10.73 -17.20 -2.07
N ALA A 185 -10.02 -16.14 -2.44
CA ALA A 185 -10.53 -15.12 -3.36
C ALA A 185 -10.80 -15.69 -4.75
N GLU A 186 -9.92 -16.56 -5.26
CA GLU A 186 -10.09 -17.21 -6.57
C GLU A 186 -11.32 -18.12 -6.61
N LYS A 187 -11.51 -18.94 -5.56
CA LYS A 187 -12.68 -19.83 -5.46
C LYS A 187 -14.00 -19.05 -5.41
N GLN A 188 -14.07 -18.00 -4.58
CA GLN A 188 -15.27 -17.16 -4.50
C GLN A 188 -15.54 -16.43 -5.82
N THR A 189 -14.49 -15.90 -6.44
CA THR A 189 -14.56 -15.22 -7.73
C THR A 189 -15.11 -16.15 -8.82
N ARG A 190 -14.63 -17.39 -8.88
CA ARG A 190 -15.13 -18.41 -9.80
C ARG A 190 -16.62 -18.69 -9.60
N THR A 191 -17.05 -18.88 -8.36
CA THR A 191 -18.46 -19.14 -8.03
C THR A 191 -19.34 -17.95 -8.42
N ILE A 192 -18.91 -16.73 -8.10
CA ILE A 192 -19.61 -15.49 -8.46
C ILE A 192 -19.74 -15.38 -9.99
N ARG A 193 -18.66 -15.63 -10.75
CA ARG A 193 -18.68 -15.62 -12.22
C ARG A 193 -19.69 -16.60 -12.79
N GLN A 194 -19.71 -17.83 -12.28
CA GLN A 194 -20.63 -18.87 -12.75
C GLN A 194 -22.09 -18.53 -12.46
N THR A 195 -22.41 -18.14 -11.21
CA THR A 195 -23.78 -17.79 -10.82
C THR A 195 -24.27 -16.53 -11.55
N LEU A 196 -23.41 -15.52 -11.72
CA LEU A 196 -23.75 -14.30 -12.42
C LEU A 196 -23.99 -14.55 -13.91
N PHE A 197 -23.10 -15.30 -14.58
CA PHE A 197 -23.27 -15.67 -15.98
C PHE A 197 -24.57 -16.47 -16.20
N GLN A 198 -24.85 -17.45 -15.34
CA GLN A 198 -26.09 -18.22 -15.39
C GLN A 198 -27.34 -17.34 -15.16
N SER A 199 -27.23 -16.32 -14.31
CA SER A 199 -28.35 -15.39 -14.04
C SER A 199 -28.59 -14.42 -15.20
N ILE A 200 -27.52 -14.01 -15.91
CA ILE A 200 -27.59 -13.13 -17.07
C ILE A 200 -28.26 -13.85 -18.24
N LEU A 201 -27.92 -15.11 -18.50
CA LEU A 201 -28.49 -15.90 -19.61
C LEU A 201 -30.01 -16.11 -19.49
N LYS A 202 -30.58 -15.97 -18.28
CA LYS A 202 -32.02 -16.11 -18.02
C LYS A 202 -32.80 -14.80 -18.12
N LYS A 203 -32.16 -13.70 -18.56
CA LYS A 203 -32.81 -12.39 -18.69
C LYS A 203 -33.49 -12.22 -20.05
N ASP A 204 -34.54 -11.41 -20.08
CA ASP A 204 -35.31 -11.12 -21.29
C ASP A 204 -34.55 -10.24 -22.28
N VAL A 205 -34.93 -10.27 -23.56
CA VAL A 205 -34.29 -9.45 -24.61
C VAL A 205 -34.29 -7.95 -24.31
N VAL A 206 -35.36 -7.44 -23.68
CA VAL A 206 -35.50 -6.03 -23.29
C VAL A 206 -34.40 -5.59 -22.31
N PHE A 207 -33.94 -6.52 -21.45
CA PHE A 207 -32.80 -6.26 -20.58
C PHE A 207 -31.52 -6.00 -21.40
N PHE A 208 -31.29 -6.77 -22.46
CA PHE A 208 -30.10 -6.62 -23.30
C PHE A 208 -30.14 -5.36 -24.18
N ASP A 209 -31.32 -4.89 -24.59
CA ASP A 209 -31.47 -3.63 -25.34
C ASP A 209 -31.19 -2.38 -24.48
N THR A 210 -31.23 -2.52 -23.16
CA THR A 210 -30.99 -1.40 -22.22
C THR A 210 -29.50 -1.10 -22.04
N TYR A 211 -28.61 -2.07 -22.28
CA TYR A 211 -27.17 -1.92 -22.09
C TYR A 211 -26.45 -1.75 -23.42
N LYS A 212 -25.38 -0.95 -23.44
CA LYS A 212 -24.54 -0.83 -24.62
C LYS A 212 -23.84 -2.17 -24.90
N VAL A 213 -23.68 -2.50 -26.18
CA VAL A 213 -22.92 -3.69 -26.61
C VAL A 213 -21.52 -3.66 -25.97
N GLY A 214 -21.14 -4.75 -25.32
CA GLY A 214 -19.84 -4.88 -24.63
C GLY A 214 -19.80 -4.39 -23.18
N GLU A 215 -20.73 -3.52 -22.75
CA GLU A 215 -20.75 -2.99 -21.38
C GLU A 215 -20.91 -4.10 -20.33
N LEU A 216 -21.79 -5.07 -20.61
CA LEU A 216 -22.06 -6.18 -19.71
C LEU A 216 -20.83 -7.11 -19.55
N SER A 217 -20.05 -7.30 -20.62
CA SER A 217 -18.83 -8.11 -20.60
C SER A 217 -17.74 -7.46 -19.75
N VAL A 218 -17.59 -6.13 -19.90
CA VAL A 218 -16.68 -5.33 -19.06
C VAL A 218 -17.09 -5.42 -17.59
N ARG A 219 -18.37 -5.21 -17.26
CA ARG A 219 -18.85 -5.32 -15.87
C ARG A 219 -18.66 -6.73 -15.29
N LEU A 220 -18.89 -7.77 -16.09
CA LEU A 220 -18.68 -9.16 -15.67
C LEU A 220 -17.21 -9.45 -15.34
N THR A 221 -16.28 -8.71 -15.92
CA THR A 221 -14.84 -8.91 -15.69
C THR A 221 -14.32 -7.93 -14.63
N ASP A 222 -14.46 -6.64 -14.85
CA ASP A 222 -13.85 -5.58 -14.03
C ASP A 222 -14.44 -5.50 -12.63
N ASP A 223 -15.76 -5.53 -12.49
CA ASP A 223 -16.38 -5.40 -11.17
C ASP A 223 -16.12 -6.65 -10.32
N ILE A 224 -16.04 -7.82 -10.95
CA ILE A 224 -15.64 -9.05 -10.26
C ILE A 224 -14.17 -9.01 -9.87
N ASN A 225 -13.29 -8.51 -10.74
CA ASN A 225 -11.86 -8.37 -10.41
C ASN A 225 -11.63 -7.39 -9.25
N LYS A 226 -12.42 -6.32 -9.15
CA LYS A 226 -12.39 -5.43 -7.98
C LYS A 226 -12.75 -6.18 -6.69
N VAL A 227 -13.78 -7.03 -6.74
CA VAL A 227 -14.18 -7.87 -5.61
C VAL A 227 -13.08 -8.88 -5.24
N HIS A 228 -12.51 -9.56 -6.24
CA HIS A 228 -11.38 -10.48 -6.07
C HIS A 228 -10.22 -9.81 -5.33
N ASN A 229 -9.77 -8.66 -5.83
CA ASN A 229 -8.69 -7.89 -5.24
C ASN A 229 -9.02 -7.43 -3.81
N GLY A 230 -10.29 -7.10 -3.54
CA GLY A 230 -10.75 -6.68 -2.21
C GLY A 230 -10.75 -7.79 -1.17
N ILE A 231 -11.06 -9.03 -1.55
CA ILE A 231 -11.14 -10.19 -0.64
C ILE A 231 -9.80 -10.93 -0.53
N GLY A 232 -8.98 -10.90 -1.58
CA GLY A 232 -7.68 -11.59 -1.64
C GLY A 232 -6.59 -10.91 -0.83
N ASN A 233 -5.40 -10.78 -1.42
CA ASN A 233 -4.23 -10.26 -0.69
C ASN A 233 -4.45 -8.88 -0.03
N LYS A 234 -5.28 -8.00 -0.61
CA LYS A 234 -5.51 -6.66 -0.07
C LYS A 234 -6.19 -6.69 1.31
N LEU A 235 -7.10 -7.63 1.54
CA LEU A 235 -7.73 -7.84 2.85
C LEU A 235 -6.66 -8.15 3.91
N GLY A 236 -5.73 -9.05 3.58
CA GLY A 236 -4.60 -9.40 4.44
C GLY A 236 -3.72 -8.20 4.75
N SER A 237 -3.41 -7.37 3.74
CA SER A 237 -2.61 -6.15 3.93
C SER A 237 -3.29 -5.11 4.84
N VAL A 238 -4.62 -4.97 4.78
CA VAL A 238 -5.35 -4.06 5.69
C VAL A 238 -5.27 -4.57 7.13
N ILE A 239 -5.48 -5.87 7.35
CA ILE A 239 -5.38 -6.48 8.68
C ILE A 239 -3.95 -6.35 9.22
N GLU A 240 -2.94 -6.62 8.39
CA GLU A 240 -1.52 -6.44 8.71
C GLU A 240 -1.19 -5.00 9.11
N ALA A 241 -1.70 -4.01 8.37
CA ALA A 241 -1.48 -2.61 8.70
C ALA A 241 -2.08 -2.23 10.07
N LEU A 242 -3.29 -2.72 10.36
CA LEU A 242 -3.96 -2.49 11.64
C LEU A 242 -3.22 -3.17 12.81
N THR A 243 -2.78 -4.42 12.62
CA THR A 243 -2.08 -5.17 13.68
C THR A 243 -0.69 -4.58 13.94
N THR A 244 0.01 -4.14 12.90
CA THR A 244 1.29 -3.44 13.02
C THR A 244 1.10 -2.12 13.76
N PHE A 245 0.06 -1.35 13.43
CA PHE A 245 -0.26 -0.08 14.09
C PHE A 245 -0.49 -0.27 15.60
N ILE A 246 -1.32 -1.26 15.98
CA ILE A 246 -1.59 -1.57 17.38
C ILE A 246 -0.31 -2.04 18.10
N SER A 247 0.46 -2.90 17.46
CA SER A 247 1.70 -3.45 18.02
C SER A 247 2.74 -2.35 18.27
N CYS A 248 2.89 -1.39 17.36
CA CYS A 248 3.78 -0.23 17.55
C CYS A 248 3.39 0.62 18.77
N ILE A 249 2.09 0.85 19.00
CA ILE A 249 1.62 1.61 20.18
C ILE A 249 1.96 0.87 21.48
N ILE A 250 1.72 -0.44 21.52
CA ILE A 250 2.01 -1.27 22.70
C ILE A 250 3.50 -1.24 23.01
N VAL A 251 4.35 -1.47 22.01
CA VAL A 251 5.81 -1.44 22.15
C VAL A 251 6.30 -0.06 22.62
N GLY A 252 5.78 1.01 22.02
CA GLY A 252 6.15 2.37 22.42
C GLY A 252 5.82 2.67 23.89
N LYS A 253 4.67 2.19 24.38
CA LYS A 253 4.30 2.32 25.80
C LYS A 253 5.21 1.52 26.71
N ILE A 254 5.55 0.28 26.35
CA ILE A 254 6.47 -0.57 27.13
C ILE A 254 7.84 0.11 27.25
N PHE A 255 8.39 0.60 26.13
CA PHE A 255 9.70 1.26 26.13
C PHE A 255 9.71 2.54 26.97
N LEU A 256 8.63 3.33 26.93
CA LEU A 256 8.51 4.54 27.77
C LEU A 256 8.43 4.22 29.27
N VAL A 257 7.78 3.12 29.65
CA VAL A 257 7.70 2.69 31.06
C VAL A 257 9.07 2.26 31.58
N GLN A 258 9.88 1.58 30.77
CA GLN A 258 11.23 1.13 31.16
C GLN A 258 12.22 2.28 31.40
N LYS A 259 11.94 3.49 30.86
CA LYS A 259 12.82 4.66 31.00
C LYS A 259 12.51 5.56 32.19
N LYS A 260 11.46 5.25 32.97
CA LYS A 260 11.00 6.07 34.10
C LYS A 260 11.36 5.41 35.43
#